data_AF-A0A953X2E2-F1
#
_entry.id   AF-A0A953X2E2-F1
#
_cell.length_a   1.000
_cell.length_b   1.000
_cell.length_c   1.000
_cell.angle_alpha   90.00
_cell.angle_beta   90.00
_cell.angle_gamma   90.00
#
_symmetry.space_group_name_H-M   'P 1'
#
loop_
_entity.id
_entity.type
_entity.pdbx_description
1 polymer ?
#
loop_
_entity_poly.entity_id
_entity_poly.type
_entity_poly.pdbx_seq_one_letter_code
_entity_poly.pdbx_strand_id
1 'polypeptide(L)'
;MLRALPILWFILAALGAAAQLIVSAGFGTGDPLTAAYPMIAVASSALQGAIGAIAAALAYLLIQRTRPSLSVAIIGYSHLFLAAAARIGQAIGDLHRTRMLAGSATADYSVIGFAYTAASLASLLAGIVFILALVVALNTRTERPQDVF
;
A
#
# COMPACT_ATOMS: atom_id res chain seq x y z
N MET A 1 -14.73 15.75 2.23
CA MET A 1 -13.67 14.80 2.63
C MET A 1 -14.07 13.33 2.53
N LEU A 2 -15.29 12.92 2.95
CA LEU A 2 -15.73 11.51 2.89
C LEU A 2 -15.48 10.83 1.53
N ARG A 3 -15.84 11.48 0.41
CA ARG A 3 -15.79 10.90 -0.95
C ARG A 3 -14.38 10.73 -1.56
N ALA A 4 -13.34 11.33 -0.99
CA ALA A 4 -12.01 11.34 -1.60
C ALA A 4 -11.18 10.09 -1.27
N LEU A 5 -11.50 9.39 -0.18
CA LEU A 5 -10.71 8.25 0.31
C LEU A 5 -10.47 7.17 -0.76
N PRO A 6 -11.48 6.71 -1.53
CA PRO A 6 -11.22 5.71 -2.57
C PRO A 6 -10.30 6.21 -3.69
N ILE A 7 -10.45 7.47 -4.10
CA ILE A 7 -9.60 8.09 -5.12
C ILE A 7 -8.15 8.10 -4.63
N LEU A 8 -7.92 8.40 -3.36
CA LEU A 8 -6.59 8.36 -2.78
C LEU A 8 -5.99 6.95 -2.74
N TRP A 9 -6.79 5.91 -2.55
CA TRP A 9 -6.34 4.53 -2.69
C TRP A 9 -5.94 4.18 -4.12
N PHE A 10 -6.69 4.63 -5.12
CA PHE A 10 -6.32 4.46 -6.53
C PHE A 10 -5.03 5.21 -6.87
N ILE A 11 -4.87 6.44 -6.38
CA ILE A 11 -3.62 7.20 -6.52
C ILE A 11 -2.46 6.44 -5.86
N LEU A 12 -2.66 5.89 -4.66
CA LEU A 12 -1.63 5.10 -3.97
C LEU A 12 -1.28 3.80 -4.73
N ALA A 13 -2.24 3.18 -5.40
CA ALA A 13 -1.99 2.04 -6.29
C ALA A 13 -1.11 2.44 -7.49
N ALA A 14 -1.47 3.54 -8.15
CA ALA A 14 -0.72 4.06 -9.29
C ALA A 14 0.71 4.49 -8.90
N LEU A 15 0.86 5.23 -7.80
CA LEU A 15 2.16 5.64 -7.28
C LEU A 15 3.01 4.45 -6.84
N GLY A 16 2.41 3.44 -6.19
CA GLY A 16 3.11 2.22 -5.80
C GLY A 16 3.64 1.44 -7.00
N ALA A 17 2.82 1.28 -8.04
CA ALA A 17 3.24 0.65 -9.29
C ALA A 17 4.36 1.43 -9.98
N ALA A 18 4.23 2.75 -10.07
CA ALA A 18 5.26 3.62 -10.67
C ALA A 18 6.58 3.57 -9.89
N ALA A 19 6.54 3.57 -8.55
CA ALA A 19 7.74 3.46 -7.71
C ALA A 19 8.51 2.16 -7.98
N GLN A 20 7.81 1.04 -8.14
CA GLN A 20 8.44 -0.25 -8.42
C GLN A 20 9.01 -0.34 -9.84
N LEU A 21 8.42 0.35 -10.82
CA LEU A 21 9.03 0.51 -12.16
C LEU A 21 10.35 1.31 -12.11
N ILE A 22 10.45 2.30 -11.23
CA ILE A 22 11.69 3.06 -11.03
C ILE A 22 12.76 2.19 -10.35
N VAL A 23 12.36 1.40 -9.34
CA VAL A 23 13.27 0.46 -8.68
C VAL A 23 13.75 -0.61 -9.67
N SER A 24 12.89 -1.10 -10.56
CA SER A 24 13.26 -2.10 -11.57
C SER A 24 14.20 -1.54 -12.64
N ALA A 25 14.07 -0.26 -13.01
CA ALA A 25 15.02 0.41 -13.91
C ALA A 25 16.43 0.57 -13.31
N GLY A 26 16.58 0.41 -11.99
CA GLY A 26 17.86 0.44 -11.30
C GLY A 26 18.67 -0.87 -11.37
N PHE A 27 18.07 -1.97 -11.85
CA PHE A 27 18.84 -3.17 -12.18
C PHE A 27 19.59 -2.91 -13.50
N GLY A 28 20.91 -2.79 -13.42
CA GLY A 28 21.76 -2.48 -14.57
C GLY A 28 21.60 -3.50 -15.71
N THR A 29 22.01 -3.10 -16.92
CA THR A 29 21.97 -3.86 -18.18
C THR A 29 22.97 -5.04 -18.23
N GLY A 30 23.14 -5.75 -17.12
CA GLY A 30 23.95 -6.97 -17.04
C GLY A 30 23.24 -8.17 -17.68
N ASP A 31 23.93 -9.32 -17.69
CA ASP A 31 23.50 -10.58 -18.31
C ASP A 31 21.99 -10.84 -18.09
N PRO A 32 21.16 -10.97 -19.15
CA PRO A 32 19.70 -10.97 -19.07
C PRO A 32 19.12 -11.97 -18.07
N LEU A 33 19.80 -13.08 -17.80
CA LEU A 33 19.37 -14.07 -16.79
C LEU A 33 19.57 -13.57 -15.35
N THR A 34 20.62 -12.79 -15.08
CA THR A 34 20.87 -12.18 -13.76
C THR A 34 19.99 -10.95 -13.49
N ALA A 35 19.56 -10.25 -14.54
CA ALA A 35 18.61 -9.13 -14.43
C ALA A 35 17.14 -9.58 -14.40
N ALA A 36 16.77 -10.67 -15.07
CA ALA A 36 15.38 -11.10 -15.21
C ALA A 36 14.73 -11.53 -13.88
N TYR A 37 15.44 -12.30 -13.05
CA TYR A 37 14.90 -12.81 -11.78
C TYR A 37 14.51 -11.70 -10.79
N PRO A 38 15.37 -10.71 -10.50
CA PRO A 38 14.99 -9.59 -9.65
C PRO A 38 13.90 -8.70 -10.27
N MET A 39 13.89 -8.51 -11.60
CA MET A 39 12.82 -7.75 -12.26
C MET A 39 11.45 -8.42 -12.16
N ILE A 40 11.36 -9.75 -12.29
CA ILE A 40 10.10 -10.49 -12.13
C ILE A 40 9.60 -10.39 -10.68
N ALA A 41 10.51 -10.47 -9.70
CA ALA A 41 10.15 -10.33 -8.30
C ALA A 41 9.59 -8.93 -7.97
N VAL A 42 10.22 -7.89 -8.51
CA VAL A 42 9.76 -6.48 -8.36
C VAL A 42 8.45 -6.22 -9.10
N ALA A 43 8.27 -6.76 -10.30
CA ALA A 43 7.01 -6.65 -11.03
C ALA A 43 5.87 -7.37 -10.29
N SER A 44 6.17 -8.54 -9.69
CA SER A 44 5.20 -9.33 -8.92
C SER A 44 4.79 -8.62 -7.62
N SER A 45 5.74 -8.02 -6.89
CA SER A 45 5.43 -7.24 -5.68
C SER A 45 4.63 -5.98 -6.01
N ALA A 46 4.95 -5.30 -7.11
CA ALA A 46 4.20 -4.15 -7.62
C ALA A 46 2.75 -4.51 -7.92
N LEU A 47 2.53 -5.62 -8.64
CA LEU A 47 1.21 -6.09 -9.00
C LEU A 47 0.38 -6.47 -7.77
N GLN A 48 0.96 -7.23 -6.84
CA GLN A 48 0.29 -7.61 -5.59
C GLN A 48 -0.08 -6.36 -4.76
N GLY A 49 0.85 -5.40 -4.65
CA GLY A 49 0.60 -4.12 -3.99
C GLY A 49 -0.55 -3.34 -4.64
N ALA A 50 -0.53 -3.21 -5.97
CA ALA A 50 -1.58 -2.51 -6.71
C ALA A 50 -2.95 -3.17 -6.51
N ILE A 51 -3.04 -4.49 -6.64
CA ILE A 51 -4.26 -5.27 -6.38
C ILE A 51 -4.77 -5.01 -4.96
N GLY A 52 -3.89 -5.04 -3.96
CA GLY A 52 -4.25 -4.76 -2.57
C GLY A 52 -4.81 -3.36 -2.35
N ALA A 53 -4.23 -2.32 -2.97
CA ALA A 53 -4.80 -0.97 -2.87
C ALA A 53 -6.13 -0.83 -3.60
N ILE A 54 -6.29 -1.46 -4.76
CA ILE A 54 -7.55 -1.45 -5.50
C ILE A 54 -8.64 -2.15 -4.67
N ALA A 55 -8.33 -3.30 -4.07
CA ALA A 55 -9.26 -4.01 -3.19
C ALA A 55 -9.67 -3.14 -1.99
N ALA A 56 -8.73 -2.44 -1.35
CA ALA A 56 -9.02 -1.48 -0.30
C ALA A 56 -9.87 -0.30 -0.80
N ALA A 57 -9.57 0.25 -1.99
CA ALA A 57 -10.36 1.33 -2.61
C ALA A 57 -11.82 0.91 -2.79
N LEU A 58 -12.04 -0.29 -3.34
CA LEU A 58 -13.36 -0.87 -3.56
C LEU A 58 -14.09 -1.15 -2.24
N ALA A 59 -13.38 -1.68 -1.24
CA ALA A 59 -13.95 -1.88 0.10
C ALA A 59 -14.43 -0.56 0.70
N TYR A 60 -13.62 0.51 0.66
CA TYR A 60 -14.04 1.81 1.16
C TYR A 60 -15.15 2.46 0.34
N LEU A 61 -15.21 2.25 -0.99
CA LEU A 61 -16.36 2.66 -1.80
C LEU A 61 -17.64 1.99 -1.32
N LEU A 62 -17.60 0.66 -1.12
CA LEU A 62 -18.75 -0.10 -0.66
C LEU A 62 -19.18 0.32 0.74
N ILE A 63 -18.22 0.48 1.66
CA ILE A 63 -18.50 0.93 3.03
C ILE A 63 -19.12 2.34 3.01
N GLN A 64 -18.54 3.29 2.27
CA GLN A 64 -19.09 4.65 2.21
C GLN A 64 -20.44 4.72 1.53
N ARG A 65 -20.71 3.85 0.55
CA ARG A 65 -22.01 3.79 -0.12
C ARG A 65 -23.10 3.20 0.79
N THR A 66 -22.75 2.23 1.62
CA THR A 66 -23.72 1.53 2.48
C THR A 66 -23.90 2.19 3.84
N ARG A 67 -22.83 2.72 4.43
CA ARG A 67 -22.79 3.25 5.79
C ARG A 67 -21.83 4.44 5.89
N PRO A 68 -22.21 5.60 5.33
CA PRO A 68 -21.39 6.80 5.42
C PRO A 68 -21.32 7.29 6.86
N SER A 69 -20.13 7.23 7.46
CA SER A 69 -19.88 7.74 8.82
C SER A 69 -18.54 8.45 8.89
N LEU A 70 -18.47 9.53 9.66
CA LEU A 70 -17.24 10.28 9.90
C LEU A 70 -16.18 9.40 10.57
N SER A 71 -16.57 8.55 11.52
CA SER A 71 -15.66 7.62 12.21
C SER A 71 -15.00 6.64 11.24
N VAL A 72 -15.79 6.08 10.31
CA VAL A 72 -15.29 5.19 9.26
C VAL A 72 -14.32 5.92 8.33
N ALA A 73 -14.59 7.19 8.02
CA ALA A 73 -13.68 7.99 7.20
C ALA A 73 -12.33 8.19 7.91
N ILE A 74 -12.33 8.59 9.17
CA ILE A 74 -11.10 8.80 9.97
C ILE A 74 -10.26 7.52 9.99
N ILE A 75 -10.89 6.38 10.33
CA ILE A 75 -10.21 5.08 10.36
C ILE A 75 -9.70 4.73 8.95
N GLY A 76 -10.47 5.01 7.91
CA GLY A 76 -10.06 4.80 6.53
C GLY A 76 -8.84 5.62 6.10
N TYR A 77 -8.76 6.88 6.52
CA TYR A 77 -7.59 7.73 6.28
C TYR A 77 -6.36 7.24 7.06
N SER A 78 -6.54 6.78 8.30
CA SER A 78 -5.46 6.15 9.06
C SER A 78 -4.96 4.87 8.39
N HIS A 79 -5.85 4.05 7.83
CA HIS A 79 -5.46 2.86 7.08
C HIS A 79 -4.68 3.23 5.82
N LEU A 80 -5.15 4.23 5.05
CA LEU A 80 -4.44 4.73 3.88
C LEU A 80 -3.03 5.22 4.23
N PHE A 81 -2.88 5.99 5.31
CA PHE A 81 -1.59 6.48 5.77
C PHE A 81 -0.63 5.33 6.11
N LEU A 82 -1.08 4.34 6.90
CA LEU A 82 -0.26 3.19 7.28
C LEU A 82 0.11 2.32 6.08
N ALA A 83 -0.81 2.12 5.14
CA ALA A 83 -0.53 1.40 3.90
C ALA A 83 0.48 2.14 3.01
N ALA A 84 0.40 3.48 2.94
CA ALA A 84 1.38 4.29 2.24
C ALA A 84 2.77 4.19 2.90
N ALA A 85 2.84 4.29 4.23
CA ALA A 85 4.09 4.12 4.97
C ALA A 85 4.71 2.73 4.74
N ALA A 86 3.90 1.68 4.73
CA ALA A 86 4.35 0.31 4.44
C ALA A 86 4.97 0.22 3.03
N ARG A 87 4.32 0.80 2.02
CA ARG A 87 4.84 0.80 0.64
C ARG A 87 6.11 1.61 0.49
N ILE A 88 6.22 2.75 1.16
CA ILE A 88 7.44 3.57 1.15
C ILE A 88 8.59 2.77 1.77
N GLY A 89 8.38 2.12 2.91
CA GLY A 89 9.39 1.27 3.54
C GLY A 89 9.82 0.10 2.65
N GLN A 90 8.87 -0.58 1.99
CA GLN A 90 9.17 -1.62 1.00
C GLN A 90 10.00 -1.08 -0.16
N ALA A 91 9.60 0.02 -0.78
CA ALA A 91 10.31 0.61 -1.90
C ALA A 91 11.74 1.06 -1.54
N ILE A 92 11.94 1.60 -0.33
CA ILE A 92 13.29 1.96 0.18
C ILE A 92 14.15 0.71 0.35
N GLY A 93 13.58 -0.35 0.96
CA GLY A 93 14.26 -1.64 1.14
C GLY A 93 14.64 -2.27 -0.20
N ASP A 94 13.70 -2.29 -1.15
CA ASP A 94 13.91 -2.80 -2.50
C ASP A 94 14.99 -1.98 -3.23
N LEU A 95 14.97 -0.65 -3.14
CA LEU A 95 15.99 0.22 -3.74
C LEU A 95 17.40 -0.09 -3.22
N HIS A 96 17.55 -0.26 -1.90
CA HIS A 96 18.85 -0.56 -1.29
C HIS A 96 19.30 -1.98 -1.64
N ARG A 97 18.38 -2.94 -1.66
CA ARG A 97 18.63 -4.30 -2.15
C ARG A 97 19.08 -4.30 -3.61
N THR A 98 18.44 -3.53 -4.48
CA THR A 98 18.83 -3.37 -5.89
C THR A 98 20.24 -2.81 -6.01
N ARG A 99 20.57 -1.76 -5.25
CA ARG A 99 21.92 -1.17 -5.21
C ARG A 99 22.98 -2.19 -4.76
N MET A 100 22.66 -3.04 -3.80
CA MET A 100 23.56 -4.14 -3.38
C MET A 100 23.80 -5.14 -4.50
N LEU A 101 22.72 -5.63 -5.12
CA LEU A 101 22.81 -6.63 -6.18
C LEU A 101 23.57 -6.08 -7.41
N ALA A 102 23.51 -4.77 -7.63
CA ALA A 102 24.29 -4.07 -8.65
C ALA A 102 25.75 -3.80 -8.24
N GLY A 103 26.20 -4.23 -7.06
CA GLY A 103 27.58 -4.05 -6.59
C GLY A 103 27.94 -2.63 -6.13
N SER A 104 26.95 -1.80 -5.77
CA SER A 104 27.21 -0.43 -5.31
C SER A 104 27.90 -0.39 -3.95
N ALA A 105 28.96 0.42 -3.83
CA ALA A 105 29.69 0.66 -2.59
C ALA A 105 28.86 1.40 -1.51
N THR A 106 27.70 1.98 -1.86
CA THR A 106 26.85 2.76 -0.95
C THR A 106 25.74 1.94 -0.30
N ALA A 107 25.82 0.61 -0.33
CA ALA A 107 24.72 -0.25 0.03
C ALA A 107 24.88 -0.81 1.45
N ASP A 108 23.94 -0.47 2.34
CA ASP A 108 23.99 -0.79 3.77
C ASP A 108 22.90 -1.81 4.18
N TYR A 109 23.32 -2.94 4.75
CA TYR A 109 22.43 -4.04 5.17
C TYR A 109 21.51 -3.66 6.31
N SER A 110 21.95 -2.74 7.18
CA SER A 110 21.16 -2.26 8.31
C SER A 110 19.94 -1.46 7.83
N VAL A 111 20.11 -0.66 6.76
CA VAL A 111 19.03 0.14 6.17
C VAL A 111 17.97 -0.75 5.53
N ILE A 112 18.38 -1.82 4.85
CA ILE A 112 17.45 -2.80 4.26
C ILE A 112 16.63 -3.47 5.36
N GLY A 113 17.28 -3.96 6.41
CA GLY A 113 16.61 -4.62 7.53
C GLY A 113 15.61 -3.69 8.21
N PHE A 114 16.02 -2.47 8.53
CA PHE A 114 15.15 -1.47 9.15
C PHE A 114 13.96 -1.12 8.26
N ALA A 115 14.18 -0.91 6.96
CA ALA A 115 13.13 -0.56 6.02
C ALA A 115 12.05 -1.65 5.91
N TYR A 116 12.45 -2.92 5.79
CA TYR A 116 11.49 -4.03 5.74
C TYR A 116 10.78 -4.27 7.08
N THR A 117 11.47 -4.13 8.21
CA THR A 117 10.84 -4.25 9.54
C THR A 117 9.81 -3.13 9.76
N ALA A 118 10.17 -1.87 9.49
CA ALA A 118 9.26 -0.74 9.59
C ALA A 118 8.06 -0.90 8.65
N ALA A 119 8.28 -1.35 7.42
CA ALA A 119 7.21 -1.64 6.48
C ALA A 119 6.27 -2.74 6.96
N SER A 120 6.81 -3.81 7.54
CA SER A 120 6.03 -4.93 8.07
C SER A 120 5.16 -4.50 9.24
N LEU A 121 5.72 -3.70 10.16
CA LEU A 121 4.97 -3.12 11.26
C LEU A 121 3.85 -2.21 10.77
N ALA A 122 4.15 -1.32 9.82
CA ALA A 122 3.14 -0.45 9.21
C ALA A 122 2.03 -1.24 8.52
N SER A 123 2.37 -2.33 7.82
CA SER A 123 1.40 -3.23 7.19
C SER A 123 0.52 -3.97 8.20
N LEU A 124 1.09 -4.40 9.33
CA LEU A 124 0.33 -5.04 10.41
C LEU A 124 -0.65 -4.06 11.05
N LEU A 125 -0.19 -2.84 11.35
CA LEU A 125 -1.04 -1.77 11.87
C LEU A 125 -2.14 -1.39 10.86
N ALA A 126 -1.82 -1.31 9.57
CA ALA A 126 -2.79 -1.07 8.50
C ALA A 126 -3.90 -2.14 8.51
N GLY A 127 -3.54 -3.42 8.64
CA GLY A 127 -4.48 -4.52 8.77
C GLY A 127 -5.40 -4.40 9.98
N ILE A 128 -4.85 -4.05 11.16
CA ILE A 128 -5.64 -3.82 12.37
C ILE A 128 -6.64 -2.68 12.16
N VAL A 129 -6.19 -1.56 11.60
CA VAL A 129 -7.06 -0.39 11.33
C VAL A 129 -8.14 -0.73 10.30
N PHE A 130 -7.83 -1.55 9.30
CA PHE A 130 -8.84 -2.03 8.35
C PHE A 130 -9.92 -2.90 9.02
N ILE A 131 -9.52 -3.82 9.91
CA ILE A 131 -10.48 -4.63 10.69
C ILE A 131 -11.38 -3.72 11.55
N LEU A 132 -10.81 -2.70 12.21
CA LEU A 132 -11.60 -1.72 12.97
C LEU A 132 -12.59 -0.97 12.07
N ALA A 133 -12.19 -0.59 10.85
CA ALA A 133 -13.10 0.06 9.91
C ALA A 133 -14.28 -0.84 9.55
N LEU A 134 -14.04 -2.14 9.33
CA LEU A 134 -15.09 -3.12 9.07
C LEU A 134 -16.01 -3.31 10.28
N VAL A 135 -15.46 -3.44 11.49
CA VAL A 135 -16.27 -3.59 12.72
C VAL A 135 -17.19 -2.38 12.92
N VAL A 136 -16.65 -1.16 12.77
CA VAL A 136 -17.44 0.07 12.90
C VAL A 136 -18.49 0.17 11.80
N ALA A 137 -18.14 -0.16 10.56
CA ALA A 137 -19.10 -0.22 9.47
C ALA A 137 -20.21 -1.22 9.78
N LEU A 138 -19.89 -2.46 10.15
CA LEU A 138 -20.88 -3.51 10.43
C LEU A 138 -21.77 -3.23 11.65
N ASN A 139 -21.29 -2.46 12.62
CA ASN A 139 -22.03 -2.11 13.83
C ASN A 139 -22.84 -0.80 13.75
N THR A 140 -22.59 0.05 12.75
CA THR A 140 -23.37 1.29 12.56
C THR A 140 -24.70 0.98 11.87
N ARG A 141 -25.85 1.16 12.53
CA ARG A 141 -27.17 0.97 11.90
C ARG A 141 -27.29 1.84 10.64
N THR A 142 -27.81 1.27 9.55
CA THR A 142 -28.27 2.06 8.40
C THR A 142 -29.46 2.89 8.86
N GLU A 143 -29.28 4.21 9.00
CA GLU A 143 -30.43 5.12 8.96
C GLU A 143 -31.11 4.88 7.62
N ARG A 144 -32.37 4.43 7.66
CA ARG A 144 -33.10 4.18 6.42
C ARG A 144 -33.35 5.55 5.77
N PRO A 145 -33.36 5.66 4.43
CA PRO A 145 -33.72 6.92 3.76
C PRO A 145 -35.11 7.46 4.14
N GLN A 146 -35.94 6.62 4.74
CA GLN A 146 -37.29 6.88 5.21
C GLN A 146 -37.36 7.42 6.65
N ASP A 147 -36.23 7.55 7.35
CA ASP A 147 -36.14 8.15 8.69
C ASP A 147 -35.66 9.62 8.65
N VAL A 148 -35.40 10.16 7.45
CA VAL A 148 -34.84 11.51 7.21
C VAL A 148 -35.85 12.47 6.55
N PHE A 149 -37.04 11.97 6.18
CA PHE A 149 -38.12 12.77 5.57
C PHE A 149 -39.45 12.57 6.27
#